data_AF-A0A022R9Y9-F1
#
_entry.id   AF-A0A022R9Y9-F1
#
_cell.length_a   1.000
_cell.length_b   1.000
_cell.length_c   1.000
_cell.angle_alpha   90.00
_cell.angle_beta   90.00
_cell.angle_gamma   90.00
#
_symmetry.space_group_name_H-M   'P 1'
#
loop_
_entity.id
_entity.type
_entity.pdbx_description
1 polymer ?
#
loop_
_entity_poly.entity_id
_entity_poly.type
_entity_poly.pdbx_seq_one_letter_code
_entity_poly.pdbx_strand_id
1 'polypeptide(L)'
;MLGFKLSPRHLQTGVKTIVLVGQLGSGISATGNSILGRNAFKSKYTIFGATKTCEMQTTQLENGQNLVVIDTPDVLKNLRSFFCPKINDYVIVVFTHGDELEDNETLVEYMCCNSRRPILKETLRLCENRRVIFDNKTKYESQKSEQRRQLLVLVDAVVQKN
;
A
#
# COMPACT_ATOMS: atom_id res chain seq x y z
N MET A 1 -48.71 -2.84 -2.82
CA MET A 1 -47.67 -2.15 -2.02
C MET A 1 -46.37 -2.90 -2.25
N LEU A 2 -45.50 -2.41 -3.14
CA LEU A 2 -44.22 -3.04 -3.49
C LEU A 2 -43.21 -2.75 -2.36
N GLY A 3 -42.92 -3.76 -1.54
CA GLY A 3 -41.89 -3.67 -0.52
C GLY A 3 -40.52 -3.97 -1.12
N PHE A 4 -39.75 -2.94 -1.43
CA PHE A 4 -38.31 -3.10 -1.63
C PHE A 4 -37.64 -3.31 -0.28
N LYS A 5 -37.38 -4.58 0.07
CA LYS A 5 -36.43 -4.91 1.13
C LYS A 5 -35.03 -4.65 0.57
N LEU A 6 -34.53 -3.42 0.75
CA LEU A 6 -33.11 -3.15 0.57
C LEU A 6 -32.36 -4.06 1.56
N SER A 7 -31.57 -5.00 1.05
CA SER A 7 -30.66 -5.75 1.92
C SER A 7 -29.65 -4.76 2.51
N PRO A 8 -29.23 -4.95 3.77
CA PRO A 8 -28.17 -4.13 4.34
C PRO A 8 -26.86 -4.57 3.69
N ARG A 9 -26.58 -4.07 2.48
CA ARG A 9 -25.19 -3.93 2.07
C ARG A 9 -24.62 -2.91 3.03
N HIS A 10 -23.74 -3.36 3.92
CA HIS A 10 -23.04 -2.55 4.88
C HIS A 10 -22.57 -1.24 4.23
N LEU A 11 -23.30 -0.15 4.46
CA LEU A 11 -22.75 1.20 4.40
C LEU A 11 -21.81 1.29 5.59
N GLN A 12 -20.61 0.71 5.48
CA GLN A 12 -19.59 0.96 6.47
C GLN A 12 -19.16 2.40 6.27
N THR A 13 -19.78 3.35 6.97
CA THR A 13 -19.43 4.78 6.99
C THR A 13 -18.16 5.01 7.82
N GLY A 14 -17.11 4.25 7.53
CA GLY A 14 -15.81 4.30 8.19
C GLY A 14 -14.75 4.95 7.30
N VAL A 15 -13.78 5.62 7.93
CA VAL A 15 -12.58 6.11 7.25
C VAL A 15 -11.50 5.05 7.34
N LYS A 16 -10.87 4.72 6.21
CA LYS A 16 -9.65 3.88 6.19
C LYS A 16 -8.44 4.77 6.02
N THR A 17 -7.41 4.57 6.83
CA THR A 17 -6.16 5.33 6.75
C THR A 17 -5.01 4.40 6.40
N ILE A 18 -4.28 4.71 5.33
CA ILE A 18 -3.04 4.03 4.94
C ILE A 18 -1.90 5.01 5.14
N VAL A 19 -0.92 4.63 5.95
CA VAL A 19 0.34 5.38 6.13
C VAL A 19 1.40 4.68 5.31
N LEU A 20 2.01 5.41 4.37
CA LEU A 20 3.07 4.88 3.53
C LEU A 20 4.41 5.22 4.16
N VAL A 21 5.23 4.18 4.42
CA VAL A 21 6.56 4.33 5.00
C VAL A 21 7.58 3.60 4.13
N GLY A 22 8.71 4.25 3.86
CA GLY A 22 9.78 3.69 3.05
C GLY A 22 11.02 4.59 3.06
N GLN A 23 12.07 4.16 2.39
CA GLN A 23 13.26 4.98 2.19
C GLN A 23 13.02 6.04 1.11
N LEU A 24 13.82 7.09 1.12
CA LEU A 24 13.85 8.03 0.01
C LEU A 24 14.09 7.30 -1.32
N GLY A 25 13.29 7.62 -2.34
CA GLY A 25 13.41 7.03 -3.68
C GLY A 25 12.76 5.66 -3.86
N SER A 26 12.19 5.06 -2.81
CA SER A 26 11.47 3.77 -2.92
C SER A 26 10.12 3.84 -3.65
N GLY A 27 9.69 5.06 -4.04
CA GLY A 27 8.47 5.28 -4.81
C GLY A 27 7.21 5.52 -3.97
N ILE A 28 7.33 5.85 -2.69
CA ILE A 28 6.22 6.09 -1.74
C ILE A 28 5.14 7.01 -2.34
N SER A 29 5.51 8.21 -2.77
CA SER A 29 4.56 9.19 -3.34
C SER A 29 3.90 8.70 -4.64
N ALA A 30 4.65 7.97 -5.48
CA ALA A 30 4.10 7.39 -6.70
C ALA A 30 3.09 6.29 -6.38
N THR A 31 3.41 5.41 -5.42
CA THR A 31 2.49 4.41 -4.88
C THR A 31 1.25 5.07 -4.27
N GLY A 32 1.41 6.16 -3.53
CA GLY A 32 0.28 6.92 -2.98
C GLY A 32 -0.69 7.43 -4.06
N ASN A 33 -0.16 7.89 -5.19
CA ASN A 33 -0.98 8.29 -6.34
C ASN A 33 -1.73 7.10 -6.96
N SER A 34 -1.05 5.95 -7.10
CA SER A 34 -1.67 4.71 -7.58
C SER A 34 -2.81 4.25 -6.67
N ILE A 35 -2.63 4.34 -5.35
CA ILE A 35 -3.64 3.98 -4.33
C ILE A 35 -4.85 4.93 -4.40
N LEU A 36 -4.59 6.24 -4.53
CA LEU A 36 -5.64 7.26 -4.63
C LEU A 36 -6.40 7.21 -5.97
N GLY A 37 -5.80 6.63 -7.01
CA GLY A 37 -6.32 6.63 -8.37
C GLY A 37 -6.18 7.99 -9.08
N ARG A 38 -5.33 8.88 -8.56
CA ARG A 38 -5.09 10.23 -9.11
C ARG A 38 -3.70 10.75 -8.72
N ASN A 39 -3.19 11.71 -9.49
CA ASN A 39 -1.93 12.41 -9.18
C ASN A 39 -2.15 13.44 -8.06
N ALA A 40 -2.00 13.03 -6.81
CA ALA A 40 -2.21 13.86 -5.62
C ALA A 40 -0.89 14.34 -4.98
N PHE A 41 0.07 13.43 -4.83
CA PHE A 41 1.41 13.67 -4.31
C PHE A 41 2.39 14.02 -5.42
N LYS A 42 3.34 14.91 -5.14
CA LYS A 42 4.42 15.26 -6.07
C LYS A 42 5.49 14.17 -6.05
N SER A 43 5.58 13.36 -7.10
CA SER A 43 6.52 12.22 -7.20
C SER A 43 7.81 12.51 -7.97
N LYS A 44 8.10 13.76 -8.37
CA LYS A 44 9.30 14.08 -9.17
C LYS A 44 10.56 13.99 -8.30
N TYR A 45 11.46 13.07 -8.68
CA TYR A 45 12.80 12.91 -8.12
C TYR A 45 13.61 14.20 -8.39
N THR A 46 13.61 15.14 -7.45
CA THR A 46 14.45 16.33 -7.53
C THR A 46 15.57 16.22 -6.50
N ILE A 47 16.79 16.52 -6.93
CA ILE A 47 18.02 16.64 -6.12
C ILE A 47 17.87 17.53 -4.86
N PHE A 48 16.77 18.30 -4.74
CA PHE A 48 16.47 19.21 -3.63
C PHE A 48 15.17 18.90 -2.86
N GLY A 49 14.41 17.88 -3.25
CA GLY A 49 13.02 17.72 -2.79
C GLY A 49 12.59 16.26 -2.66
N ALA A 50 13.13 15.58 -1.66
CA ALA A 50 12.39 14.55 -0.94
C ALA A 50 11.16 15.18 -0.26
N THR A 51 10.08 14.41 -0.04
CA THR A 51 9.00 14.79 0.88
C THR A 51 9.63 15.15 2.24
N LYS A 52 9.58 16.44 2.63
CA LYS A 52 10.20 16.93 3.88
C LYS A 52 9.27 16.85 5.09
N THR A 53 7.97 16.73 4.85
CA THR A 53 6.89 16.72 5.83
C THR A 53 5.85 15.70 5.42
N CYS A 54 5.10 15.12 6.36
CA CYS A 54 4.00 14.23 6.01
C CYS A 54 2.95 14.98 5.17
N GLU A 55 2.44 14.35 4.12
CA GLU A 55 1.35 14.88 3.29
C GLU A 55 0.15 13.93 3.35
N MET A 56 -1.04 14.47 3.57
CA MET A 56 -2.29 13.70 3.65
C MET A 56 -3.16 14.01 2.44
N GLN A 57 -3.68 12.96 1.81
CA GLN A 57 -4.60 13.07 0.68
C GLN A 57 -5.75 12.07 0.85
N THR A 58 -6.93 12.44 0.35
CA THR A 58 -8.14 11.62 0.49
C THR A 58 -8.75 11.31 -0.88
N THR A 59 -9.40 10.15 -0.99
CA THR A 59 -10.28 9.77 -2.10
C THR A 59 -11.50 9.01 -1.57
N GLN A 60 -12.58 8.96 -2.34
CA GLN A 60 -13.75 8.13 -2.00
C GLN A 60 -13.66 6.81 -2.76
N LEU A 61 -13.89 5.70 -2.05
CA LEU A 61 -13.98 4.37 -2.61
C LEU A 61 -15.37 4.13 -3.22
N GLU A 62 -15.48 3.13 -4.09
CA GLU A 62 -16.74 2.77 -4.77
C GLU A 62 -17.89 2.45 -3.80
N ASN A 63 -17.56 1.98 -2.59
CA ASN A 63 -18.52 1.69 -1.53
C ASN A 63 -18.91 2.93 -0.69
N GLY A 64 -18.45 4.13 -1.07
CA GLY A 64 -18.69 5.40 -0.37
C GLY A 64 -17.75 5.69 0.80
N GLN A 65 -16.84 4.79 1.16
CA GLN A 65 -15.85 5.03 2.22
C GLN A 65 -14.79 6.02 1.82
N ASN A 66 -14.35 6.84 2.78
CA ASN A 66 -13.18 7.69 2.57
C ASN A 66 -11.90 6.88 2.83
N LEU A 67 -11.00 6.89 1.87
CA LEU A 67 -9.64 6.41 2.00
C LEU A 67 -8.70 7.60 2.14
N VAL A 68 -8.01 7.67 3.28
CA VAL A 68 -6.94 8.63 3.58
C VAL A 68 -5.60 7.94 3.33
N VAL A 69 -4.73 8.60 2.58
CA VAL A 69 -3.35 8.16 2.32
C VAL A 69 -2.41 9.22 2.89
N ILE A 70 -1.45 8.79 3.71
CA ILE A 70 -0.44 9.64 4.32
C ILE A 70 0.93 9.26 3.74
N ASP A 71 1.50 10.15 2.93
CA ASP A 71 2.89 10.07 2.47
C ASP A 71 3.82 10.60 3.56
N THR A 72 4.91 9.89 3.86
CA THR A 72 5.83 10.23 4.94
C THR A 72 7.26 10.45 4.42
N PRO A 73 8.05 11.33 5.07
CA PRO A 73 9.49 11.42 4.82
C PRO A 73 10.20 10.08 5.14
N ASP A 74 11.48 9.97 4.80
CA ASP A 74 12.28 8.77 5.12
C ASP A 74 12.37 8.55 6.63
N VAL A 75 11.49 7.69 7.15
CA VAL A 75 11.43 7.28 8.55
C VAL A 75 11.66 5.79 8.73
N LEU A 76 11.99 5.06 7.66
CA LEU A 76 12.09 3.59 7.69
C LEU A 76 13.14 3.12 8.71
N LYS A 77 14.25 3.86 8.83
CA LYS A 77 15.33 3.55 9.78
C LYS A 77 14.86 3.54 11.24
N ASN A 78 13.81 4.29 11.56
CA ASN A 78 13.29 4.45 12.91
C ASN A 78 11.97 3.71 13.13
N LEU A 79 11.40 3.06 12.11
CA LEU A 79 10.10 2.39 12.17
C LEU A 79 10.02 1.41 13.35
N ARG A 80 11.05 0.55 13.52
CA ARG A 80 11.10 -0.43 14.63
C ARG A 80 11.24 0.21 16.01
N SER A 81 11.77 1.44 16.07
CA SER A 81 11.92 2.18 17.33
C SER A 81 10.64 2.94 17.71
N PHE A 82 9.83 3.34 16.72
CA PHE A 82 8.58 4.08 16.94
C PHE A 82 7.38 3.19 17.25
N PHE A 83 7.38 1.96 16.73
CA PHE A 83 6.20 1.10 16.80
C PHE A 83 6.45 -0.16 17.61
N CYS A 84 5.48 -0.52 18.45
CA CYS A 84 5.50 -1.77 19.20
C CYS A 84 5.33 -2.98 18.26
N PRO A 85 5.71 -4.20 18.68
CA PRO A 85 5.59 -5.40 17.85
C PRO A 85 4.18 -5.65 17.28
N LYS A 86 3.14 -5.13 17.91
CA LYS A 86 1.74 -5.22 17.45
C LYS A 86 1.49 -4.51 16.11
N ILE A 87 2.33 -3.55 15.71
CA ILE A 87 2.22 -2.91 14.38
C ILE A 87 2.36 -3.93 13.25
N ASN A 88 3.08 -5.02 13.49
CA ASN A 88 3.26 -6.08 12.51
C ASN A 88 1.92 -6.69 12.11
N ASP A 89 0.87 -6.63 12.94
CA ASP A 89 -0.48 -7.10 12.61
C ASP A 89 -1.21 -6.17 11.64
N TYR A 90 -0.65 -5.01 11.30
CA TYR A 90 -1.25 -4.02 10.39
C TYR A 90 -0.42 -3.77 9.12
N VAL A 91 0.85 -4.17 9.09
CA VAL A 91 1.77 -3.86 7.98
C VAL A 91 1.53 -4.75 6.76
N ILE A 92 1.39 -4.11 5.60
CA ILE A 92 1.40 -4.75 4.27
C ILE A 92 2.68 -4.31 3.56
N VAL A 93 3.45 -5.28 3.03
CA VAL A 93 4.70 -4.98 2.31
C VAL A 93 4.42 -4.66 0.84
N VAL A 94 4.77 -3.46 0.39
CA VAL A 94 4.60 -3.05 -1.01
C VAL A 94 5.91 -3.19 -1.75
N PHE A 95 5.91 -3.98 -2.82
CA PHE A 95 7.00 -4.04 -3.80
C PHE A 95 6.69 -3.08 -4.94
N THR A 96 7.59 -2.13 -5.20
CA THR A 96 7.53 -1.26 -6.39
C THR A 96 8.45 -1.82 -7.47
N HIS A 97 8.34 -1.33 -8.70
CA HIS A 97 9.05 -1.86 -9.88
C HIS A 97 8.50 -3.22 -10.35
N GLY A 98 7.17 -3.37 -10.33
CA GLY A 98 6.51 -4.59 -10.83
C GLY A 98 6.81 -4.91 -12.31
N ASP A 99 7.25 -3.93 -13.10
CA ASP A 99 7.75 -4.08 -14.47
C ASP A 99 9.08 -4.87 -14.56
N GLU A 100 9.86 -4.94 -13.49
CA GLU A 100 11.07 -5.80 -13.40
C GLU A 100 10.81 -7.14 -12.70
N LEU A 101 9.61 -7.31 -12.13
CA LEU A 101 9.18 -8.45 -11.33
C LEU A 101 7.89 -9.02 -11.95
N GLU A 102 7.96 -9.37 -13.23
CA GLU A 102 6.77 -9.63 -14.06
C GLU A 102 5.99 -10.90 -13.67
N ASP A 103 6.51 -11.77 -12.79
CA ASP A 103 5.80 -12.99 -12.37
C ASP A 103 5.92 -13.30 -10.87
N ASN A 104 4.88 -13.93 -10.31
CA ASN A 104 4.91 -14.49 -8.96
C ASN A 104 6.08 -15.47 -8.78
N GLU A 105 6.46 -16.21 -9.83
CA GLU A 105 7.65 -17.05 -9.86
C GLU A 105 8.93 -16.22 -9.76
N THR A 106 9.07 -15.13 -10.52
CA THR A 106 10.20 -14.19 -10.45
C THR A 106 10.31 -13.51 -9.09
N LEU A 107 9.19 -13.26 -8.41
CA LEU A 107 9.16 -12.73 -7.05
C LEU A 107 9.50 -13.78 -5.99
N VAL A 108 9.00 -15.01 -6.17
CA VAL A 108 9.41 -16.17 -5.37
C VAL A 108 10.90 -16.44 -5.57
N GLU A 109 11.42 -16.30 -6.78
CA GLU A 109 12.83 -16.47 -7.13
C GLU A 109 13.69 -15.32 -6.59
N TYR A 110 13.22 -14.07 -6.70
CA TYR A 110 13.80 -12.93 -6.00
C TYR A 110 13.83 -13.21 -4.49
N MET A 111 12.77 -13.76 -3.91
CA MET A 111 12.71 -14.14 -2.48
C MET A 111 13.57 -15.37 -2.13
N CYS A 112 13.71 -16.36 -3.03
CA CYS A 112 14.44 -17.61 -2.83
C CYS A 112 15.94 -17.44 -3.01
N CYS A 113 16.38 -16.74 -4.06
CA CYS A 113 17.77 -16.34 -4.30
C CYS A 113 18.30 -15.39 -3.20
N ASN A 114 17.41 -14.76 -2.45
CA ASN A 114 17.71 -13.90 -1.30
C ASN A 114 18.11 -14.65 -0.01
N SER A 115 18.88 -15.75 -0.09
CA SER A 115 19.68 -16.22 1.06
C SER A 115 20.68 -15.15 1.58
N ARG A 116 20.78 -14.00 0.90
CA ARG A 116 21.59 -12.82 1.27
C ARG A 116 20.82 -11.66 1.95
N ARG A 117 19.50 -11.74 2.15
CA ARG A 117 18.71 -10.66 2.79
C ARG A 117 17.75 -11.18 3.88
N PRO A 118 18.29 -11.64 5.04
CA PRO A 118 17.49 -12.21 6.12
C PRO A 118 16.40 -11.27 6.65
N ILE A 119 16.67 -9.96 6.64
CA ILE A 119 15.74 -8.92 7.10
C ILE A 119 14.44 -8.89 6.30
N LEU A 120 14.48 -9.08 4.98
CA LEU A 120 13.27 -9.05 4.15
C LEU A 120 12.38 -10.28 4.41
N LYS A 121 12.99 -11.46 4.46
CA LYS A 121 12.29 -12.72 4.78
C LYS A 121 11.63 -12.65 6.15
N GLU A 122 12.37 -12.15 7.14
CA GLU A 122 11.84 -11.92 8.48
C GLU A 122 10.69 -10.91 8.49
N THR A 123 10.82 -9.79 7.77
CA THR A 123 9.77 -8.78 7.71
C THR A 123 8.49 -9.34 7.09
N LEU A 124 8.59 -10.08 5.98
CA LEU A 124 7.43 -10.75 5.37
C LEU A 124 6.81 -11.78 6.32
N ARG A 125 7.62 -12.55 7.05
CA ARG A 125 7.13 -13.50 8.06
C ARG A 125 6.36 -12.78 9.16
N LEU A 126 6.90 -11.69 9.71
CA LEU A 126 6.25 -10.87 10.74
C LEU A 126 4.93 -10.25 10.22
N CYS A 127 4.86 -9.91 8.94
CA CYS A 127 3.67 -9.36 8.31
C CYS A 127 2.71 -10.43 7.75
N GLU A 128 2.84 -11.69 8.17
CA GLU A 128 2.02 -12.83 7.70
C GLU A 128 1.98 -12.98 6.17
N ASN A 129 3.10 -12.69 5.50
CA ASN A 129 3.25 -12.67 4.06
C ASN A 129 2.29 -11.74 3.30
N ARG A 130 1.66 -10.76 3.97
CA ARG A 130 0.85 -9.74 3.32
C ARG A 130 1.74 -8.84 2.48
N ARG A 131 1.59 -8.95 1.17
CA ARG A 131 2.34 -8.16 0.20
C ARG A 131 1.50 -7.82 -1.01
N VAL A 132 1.87 -6.73 -1.68
CA VAL A 132 1.34 -6.33 -2.98
C VAL A 132 2.47 -5.84 -3.87
N ILE A 133 2.21 -5.84 -5.18
CA ILE A 133 3.15 -5.36 -6.20
C ILE A 133 2.50 -4.17 -6.91
N PHE A 134 3.25 -3.09 -7.05
CA PHE A 134 2.84 -1.90 -7.79
C PHE A 134 3.85 -1.62 -8.91
N ASP A 135 3.37 -1.69 -10.14
CA ASP A 135 4.04 -1.04 -11.27
C ASP A 135 3.53 0.41 -11.37
N ASN A 136 4.29 1.34 -10.79
CA ASN A 136 3.97 2.75 -10.82
C ASN A 136 4.22 3.43 -12.18
N LYS A 137 4.74 2.70 -13.18
CA LYS A 137 4.97 3.20 -14.54
C LYS A 137 3.92 2.70 -15.54
N THR A 138 3.10 1.71 -15.17
CA THR A 138 2.06 1.18 -16.06
C THR A 138 1.13 2.27 -16.56
N LYS A 139 0.83 2.21 -17.86
CA LYS A 139 -0.15 3.10 -18.50
C LYS A 139 -1.53 2.45 -18.62
N TYR A 140 -1.64 1.17 -18.29
CA TYR A 140 -2.88 0.41 -18.46
C TYR A 140 -3.79 0.56 -17.24
N GLU A 141 -4.95 1.17 -17.43
CA GLU A 141 -5.94 1.38 -16.36
C GLU A 141 -6.43 0.06 -15.74
N SER A 142 -6.47 -1.03 -16.52
CA SER A 142 -6.78 -2.36 -16.02
C SER A 142 -5.76 -2.84 -14.99
N GLN A 143 -4.46 -2.67 -15.25
CA GLN A 143 -3.40 -3.04 -14.32
C GLN A 143 -3.42 -2.15 -13.07
N LYS A 144 -3.59 -0.82 -13.23
CA LYS A 144 -3.73 0.10 -12.09
C LYS A 144 -4.90 -0.28 -11.19
N SER A 145 -6.05 -0.55 -11.80
CA SER A 145 -7.27 -0.93 -11.09
C SER A 145 -7.10 -2.25 -10.34
N GLU A 146 -6.45 -3.24 -10.97
CA GLU A 146 -6.20 -4.55 -10.36
C GLU A 146 -5.21 -4.46 -9.18
N GLN A 147 -4.08 -3.77 -9.34
CA GLN A 147 -3.11 -3.54 -8.25
C GLN A 147 -3.77 -2.83 -7.06
N ARG A 148 -4.56 -1.79 -7.33
CA ARG A 148 -5.33 -1.06 -6.32
C ARG A 148 -6.33 -1.97 -5.61
N ARG A 149 -7.07 -2.78 -6.36
CA ARG A 149 -8.05 -3.74 -5.82
C ARG A 149 -7.38 -4.76 -4.90
N GLN A 150 -6.25 -5.34 -5.30
CA GLN A 150 -5.50 -6.30 -4.50
C GLN A 150 -5.06 -5.72 -3.15
N LEU A 151 -4.57 -4.48 -3.14
CA LEU A 151 -4.25 -3.78 -1.89
C LEU A 151 -5.49 -3.58 -1.02
N LEU A 152 -6.60 -3.08 -1.58
CA LEU A 152 -7.80 -2.81 -0.80
C LEU A 152 -8.40 -4.07 -0.18
N VAL A 153 -8.35 -5.21 -0.89
CA VAL A 153 -8.76 -6.51 -0.34
C VAL A 153 -7.90 -6.89 0.88
N LEU A 154 -6.58 -6.69 0.80
CA LEU A 154 -5.70 -6.96 1.94
C LEU A 154 -5.94 -5.99 3.09
N VAL A 155 -6.12 -4.70 2.82
CA VAL A 155 -6.46 -3.70 3.85
C VAL A 155 -7.73 -4.10 4.58
N ASP A 156 -8.76 -4.54 3.84
CA ASP A 156 -10.03 -4.96 4.44
C ASP A 156 -9.85 -6.21 5.30
N ALA A 157 -9.06 -7.19 4.86
CA ALA A 157 -8.73 -8.37 5.64
C ALA A 157 -7.96 -8.01 6.92
N VAL A 158 -6.99 -7.09 6.84
CA VAL A 158 -6.22 -6.62 8.00
C VAL A 158 -7.10 -5.89 9.00
N VAL A 159 -8.00 -5.01 8.54
CA VAL A 159 -8.92 -4.25 9.40
C VAL A 159 -9.99 -5.15 10.01
N GLN A 160 -10.45 -6.19 9.32
CA GLN A 160 -11.42 -7.14 9.90
C GLN A 160 -10.80 -8.05 10.96
N LYS A 161 -9.50 -8.36 10.83
CA LYS A 161 -8.78 -9.23 11.77
C LYS A 161 -8.43 -8.54 13.10
N ASN A 162 -8.25 -7.22 13.10
CA ASN A 162 -7.67 -6.45 14.22
C ASN A 162 -8.55 -5.29 14.68
#